data_AF-A0A1V5YQM3-F1
#
_entry.id   AF-A0A1V5YQM3-F1
#
_cell.length_a   1.000
_cell.length_b   1.000
_cell.length_c   1.000
_cell.angle_alpha   90.00
_cell.angle_beta   90.00
_cell.angle_gamma   90.00
#
_symmetry.space_group_name_H-M   'P 1'
#
loop_
_entity.id
_entity.type
_entity.pdbx_description
1 polymer ?
#
loop_
_entity_poly.entity_id
_entity_poly.type
_entity_poly.pdbx_seq_one_letter_code
_entity_poly.pdbx_strand_id
1 'polypeptide(L)'
;MFLPEDQTETFNIRGIPTGPVLKRATAREFLDTVTWERVIMTWNENNLNIAFDDPDDNIERWEGIINAASTDSGFYMPRIGAPDCGPLNKRYELLLTPQGPNEYYFNPADSRVHLKYSDRTWIHVDYDYDKVVDMSYAWLDTNHDGIMDRIEIDFDNDGQPDDSWDIAVSRIKPIRWTFQDLTDVLTPVLDNEPANKYFLIKMLTSALETTKKGSGENPILNLVEKSMRDKNISEDIARRLIDSDKTMMYYLSLIQDSQIAKLKKSAYKNKSFWKKFNAARSQGNTQYMTKLVKKHFKLDMPKEDYLTWINRLRKEDKKRVAWNNQWLPPNWGWESEKAAFRFYLGHFDLFGKRQWLDTLIMPTIAEIKNYHFDHNGWGMDILHVGKTAGCGGVTLYVNDVAYPVRNETEKGNPAFTYRLVNETSDKVTLEFIAKGVGPENAPYTVIMRPSAYAGQVHSSIELVVEGGSPGDKVELGIGMVRLPEETFYSNEVSGTMGSWGFQDTEIGWIGMGITFPPKEFIRFDNFKEEHQVVINCKSGIPITYHIQGDWLRGRQFPCFPSEQDWFDTLDAFAKKINDTL
;
A
#
# COMPACT_ATOMS: atom_id res chain seq x y z
N MET A 1 -3.43 -26.97 29.82
CA MET A 1 -4.03 -25.75 30.43
C MET A 1 -5.53 -25.93 30.48
N PHE A 2 -6.16 -25.76 31.63
CA PHE A 2 -7.62 -25.62 31.73
C PHE A 2 -7.93 -24.13 31.80
N LEU A 3 -8.75 -23.63 30.88
CA LEU A 3 -9.16 -22.22 30.89
C LEU A 3 -10.17 -22.00 32.04
N PRO A 4 -9.99 -20.96 32.88
CA PRO A 4 -10.96 -20.61 33.92
C PRO A 4 -12.34 -20.27 33.33
N GLU A 5 -13.44 -20.65 33.99
CA GLU A 5 -14.80 -20.39 33.49
C GLU A 5 -15.05 -18.90 33.22
N ASP A 6 -14.53 -18.01 34.07
CA ASP A 6 -14.64 -16.55 33.92
C ASP A 6 -13.91 -16.00 32.69
N GLN A 7 -12.94 -16.75 32.16
CA GLN A 7 -12.18 -16.43 30.95
C GLN A 7 -12.76 -17.08 29.69
N THR A 8 -13.81 -17.89 29.82
CA THR A 8 -14.39 -18.61 28.68
C THR A 8 -15.80 -18.14 28.32
N GLU A 9 -16.13 -18.20 27.04
CA GLU A 9 -17.48 -18.00 26.50
C GLU A 9 -17.91 -19.20 25.65
N THR A 10 -19.21 -19.29 25.39
CA THR A 10 -19.79 -20.23 24.43
C THR A 10 -20.70 -19.46 23.49
N PHE A 11 -20.74 -19.86 22.22
CA PHE A 11 -21.65 -19.28 21.23
C PHE A 11 -22.10 -20.34 20.24
N ASN A 12 -23.04 -20.01 19.35
CA ASN A 12 -23.57 -20.93 18.36
C ASN A 12 -22.94 -20.71 16.99
N ILE A 13 -22.40 -21.76 16.38
CA ILE A 13 -21.97 -21.77 14.97
C ILE A 13 -23.01 -22.57 14.18
N ARG A 14 -23.79 -21.90 13.33
CA ARG A 14 -24.85 -22.53 12.52
C ARG A 14 -25.84 -23.36 13.36
N GLY A 15 -26.20 -22.85 14.55
CA GLY A 15 -27.13 -23.50 15.48
C GLY A 15 -26.52 -24.61 16.36
N ILE A 16 -25.20 -24.85 16.26
CA ILE A 16 -24.48 -25.81 17.10
C ILE A 16 -23.70 -25.03 18.16
N PRO A 17 -23.91 -25.28 19.46
CA PRO A 17 -23.15 -24.61 20.51
C PRO A 17 -21.70 -25.08 20.51
N THR A 18 -20.77 -24.14 20.66
CA THR A 18 -19.35 -24.44 20.86
C THR A 18 -19.12 -25.00 22.26
N GLY A 19 -17.99 -25.69 22.46
CA GLY A 19 -17.41 -25.84 23.79
C GLY A 19 -16.93 -24.48 24.34
N PRO A 20 -16.47 -24.42 25.60
CA PRO A 20 -15.86 -23.21 26.16
C PRO A 20 -14.65 -22.77 25.32
N VAL A 21 -14.67 -21.53 24.86
CA VAL A 21 -13.56 -20.90 24.14
C VAL A 21 -13.09 -19.67 24.90
N LEU A 22 -11.81 -19.31 24.79
CA LEU A 22 -11.26 -18.12 25.43
C LEU A 22 -12.01 -16.86 24.95
N LYS A 23 -12.49 -16.04 25.88
CA LYS A 23 -13.19 -14.80 25.58
C LYS A 23 -12.33 -13.88 24.75
N ARG A 24 -12.83 -13.41 23.61
CA ARG A 24 -12.09 -12.46 22.76
C ARG A 24 -11.64 -11.21 23.53
N ALA A 25 -12.48 -10.72 24.44
CA ALA A 25 -12.24 -9.50 25.21
C ALA A 25 -11.04 -9.60 26.17
N THR A 26 -10.72 -10.80 26.66
CA THR A 26 -9.62 -11.03 27.62
C THR A 26 -8.47 -11.84 27.02
N ALA A 27 -8.65 -12.39 25.82
CA ALA A 27 -7.70 -13.33 25.21
C ALA A 27 -6.27 -12.79 25.14
N ARG A 28 -6.07 -11.55 24.71
CA ARG A 28 -4.73 -10.96 24.57
C ARG A 28 -4.03 -10.85 25.92
N GLU A 29 -4.68 -10.19 26.88
CA GLU A 29 -4.14 -10.03 28.24
C GLU A 29 -3.86 -11.36 28.91
N PHE A 30 -4.75 -12.35 28.74
CA PHE A 30 -4.54 -13.69 29.27
C PHE A 30 -3.33 -14.37 28.63
N LEU A 31 -3.27 -14.42 27.28
CA LEU A 31 -2.19 -15.10 26.55
C LEU A 31 -0.81 -14.49 26.83
N ASP A 32 -0.75 -13.19 27.11
CA ASP A 32 0.49 -12.49 27.52
C ASP A 32 1.02 -12.94 28.89
N THR A 33 0.19 -13.59 29.72
CA THR A 33 0.61 -14.15 31.02
C THR A 33 0.97 -15.63 30.96
N VAL A 34 0.76 -16.28 29.82
CA VAL A 34 0.96 -17.72 29.70
C VAL A 34 2.44 -18.06 29.51
N THR A 35 2.93 -18.95 30.36
CA THR A 35 4.19 -19.68 30.10
C THR A 35 3.88 -20.89 29.25
N TRP A 36 4.36 -20.87 28.01
CA TRP A 36 4.18 -21.96 27.05
C TRP A 36 5.19 -23.08 27.29
N GLU A 37 4.90 -24.29 26.82
CA GLU A 37 5.85 -25.41 26.90
C GLU A 37 7.06 -25.15 25.99
N ARG A 38 6.83 -24.58 24.80
CA ARG A 38 7.82 -24.20 23.78
C ARG A 38 7.30 -23.00 23.01
N VAL A 39 8.19 -22.13 22.55
CA VAL A 39 7.85 -20.91 21.82
C VAL A 39 8.73 -20.81 20.59
N ILE A 40 8.11 -20.56 19.43
CA ILE A 40 8.84 -20.16 18.22
C ILE A 40 8.31 -18.81 17.76
N MET A 41 9.21 -17.84 17.58
CA MET A 41 8.91 -16.64 16.85
C MET A 41 9.37 -16.82 15.40
N THR A 42 8.44 -16.70 14.46
CA THR A 42 8.76 -16.68 13.03
C THR A 42 8.57 -15.28 12.48
N TRP A 43 9.66 -14.69 12.03
CA TRP A 43 9.65 -13.37 11.40
C TRP A 43 9.85 -13.52 9.90
N ASN A 44 8.90 -12.99 9.13
CA ASN A 44 8.95 -13.04 7.68
C ASN A 44 9.82 -11.91 7.12
N GLU A 45 11.08 -12.20 6.81
CA GLU A 45 12.07 -11.18 6.40
C GLU A 45 11.85 -10.71 4.95
N ASN A 46 11.44 -11.60 4.05
CA ASN A 46 11.13 -11.26 2.65
C ASN A 46 9.69 -10.75 2.42
N ASN A 47 8.91 -10.56 3.49
CA ASN A 47 7.52 -10.09 3.47
C ASN A 47 6.55 -10.92 2.62
N LEU A 48 6.88 -12.17 2.28
CA LEU A 48 5.99 -13.06 1.52
C LEU A 48 5.35 -14.09 2.44
N ASN A 49 4.08 -13.93 2.74
CA ASN A 49 3.31 -14.86 3.56
C ASN A 49 2.50 -15.83 2.70
N ILE A 50 3.20 -16.69 1.96
CA ILE A 50 2.62 -17.64 0.99
C ILE A 50 2.93 -19.08 1.42
N ALA A 51 2.25 -20.06 0.82
CA ALA A 51 2.57 -21.47 1.03
C ALA A 51 3.95 -21.80 0.43
N PHE A 52 4.76 -22.60 1.14
CA PHE A 52 6.13 -22.89 0.68
C PHE A 52 6.21 -23.86 -0.49
N ASP A 53 5.42 -24.94 -0.46
CA ASP A 53 5.59 -26.08 -1.37
C ASP A 53 4.50 -26.17 -2.44
N ASP A 54 3.91 -25.02 -2.78
CA ASP A 54 2.95 -24.90 -3.87
C ASP A 54 3.30 -23.68 -4.75
N PRO A 55 4.04 -23.89 -5.86
CA PRO A 55 4.49 -22.79 -6.73
C PRO A 55 3.34 -22.10 -7.49
N ASP A 56 2.17 -22.75 -7.57
CA ASP A 56 0.97 -22.19 -8.20
C ASP A 56 0.14 -21.38 -7.17
N ASP A 57 0.36 -21.58 -5.87
CA ASP A 57 -0.31 -20.84 -4.79
C ASP A 57 0.53 -19.65 -4.28
N ASN A 58 0.44 -18.55 -5.01
CA ASN A 58 1.06 -17.28 -4.62
C ASN A 58 0.15 -16.43 -3.71
N ILE A 59 -0.98 -16.96 -3.21
CA ILE A 59 -1.95 -16.19 -2.42
C ILE A 59 -1.39 -15.90 -1.03
N GLU A 60 -1.56 -14.65 -0.56
CA GLU A 60 -1.25 -14.34 0.84
C GLU A 60 -2.20 -15.03 1.80
N ARG A 61 -1.61 -15.68 2.79
CA ARG A 61 -2.36 -16.41 3.79
C ARG A 61 -3.05 -15.46 4.74
N TRP A 62 -4.37 -15.62 4.88
CA TRP A 62 -5.17 -14.86 5.84
C TRP A 62 -4.85 -15.24 7.29
N GLU A 63 -4.34 -16.45 7.54
CA GLU A 63 -3.94 -16.91 8.89
C GLU A 63 -2.68 -16.22 9.42
N GLY A 64 -1.97 -15.46 8.58
CA GLY A 64 -0.63 -14.97 8.92
C GLY A 64 0.46 -16.00 8.65
N ILE A 65 1.61 -15.80 9.29
CA ILE A 65 2.83 -16.60 9.04
C ILE A 65 2.77 -17.87 9.86
N ILE A 66 2.74 -19.02 9.18
CA ILE A 66 2.77 -20.34 9.80
C ILE A 66 4.21 -20.87 9.75
N ASN A 67 4.74 -21.28 10.90
CA ASN A 67 6.11 -21.78 11.01
C ASN A 67 6.29 -23.12 10.29
N ALA A 68 7.43 -23.30 9.61
CA ALA A 68 7.87 -24.64 9.25
C ALA A 68 8.25 -25.44 10.52
N ALA A 69 8.17 -26.77 10.45
CA ALA A 69 8.69 -27.62 11.51
C ALA A 69 10.23 -27.49 11.58
N SER A 70 10.77 -27.39 12.80
CA SER A 70 12.20 -27.57 13.04
C SER A 70 12.43 -29.01 13.48
N THR A 71 13.23 -29.76 12.72
CA THR A 71 13.57 -31.16 13.01
C THR A 71 15.03 -31.35 13.41
N ASP A 72 15.75 -30.25 13.60
CA ASP A 72 17.16 -30.29 13.95
C ASP A 72 17.37 -30.91 15.32
N SER A 73 18.47 -31.67 15.46
CA SER A 73 18.81 -32.36 16.70
C SER A 73 18.91 -31.35 17.85
N GLY A 74 18.12 -31.56 18.91
CA GLY A 74 18.06 -30.67 20.07
C GLY A 74 17.17 -29.43 19.92
N PHE A 75 16.64 -29.13 18.73
CA PHE A 75 15.87 -27.91 18.46
C PHE A 75 14.50 -28.22 17.83
N TYR A 76 13.84 -29.25 18.32
CA TYR A 76 12.57 -29.72 17.76
C TYR A 76 11.41 -28.75 18.05
N MET A 77 10.75 -28.29 16.98
CA MET A 77 9.49 -27.55 17.03
C MET A 77 8.53 -28.13 15.99
N PRO A 78 7.34 -28.63 16.37
CA PRO A 78 6.36 -29.07 15.38
C PRO A 78 5.82 -27.89 14.58
N ARG A 79 5.30 -28.19 13.39
CA ARG A 79 4.45 -27.25 12.65
C ARG A 79 3.13 -27.06 13.40
N ILE A 80 2.70 -25.82 13.60
CA ILE A 80 1.41 -25.49 14.21
C ILE A 80 0.52 -24.85 13.14
N GLY A 81 -0.43 -25.61 12.61
CA GLY A 81 -1.26 -25.18 11.47
C GLY A 81 -0.77 -25.75 10.13
N ALA A 82 -1.43 -25.38 9.03
CA ALA A 82 -1.00 -25.74 7.67
C ALA A 82 -1.78 -24.94 6.59
N PRO A 83 -1.23 -24.81 5.37
CA PRO A 83 0.18 -24.98 5.01
C PRO A 83 1.13 -24.01 5.71
N ASP A 84 2.41 -24.37 5.85
CA ASP A 84 3.45 -23.48 6.39
C ASP A 84 4.10 -22.58 5.33
N CYS A 85 4.79 -21.54 5.79
CA CYS A 85 5.49 -20.56 4.96
C CYS A 85 6.96 -20.92 4.71
N GLY A 86 7.37 -22.14 5.03
CA GLY A 86 8.67 -22.70 4.66
C GLY A 86 9.83 -22.27 5.55
N PRO A 87 10.94 -23.03 5.52
CA PRO A 87 12.11 -22.76 6.35
C PRO A 87 13.01 -21.64 5.80
N LEU A 88 12.78 -21.19 4.57
CA LEU A 88 13.66 -20.27 3.83
C LEU A 88 13.19 -18.82 3.95
N ASN A 89 14.15 -17.89 4.04
CA ASN A 89 13.94 -16.44 4.13
C ASN A 89 13.06 -15.97 5.29
N LYS A 90 12.90 -16.82 6.30
CA LYS A 90 12.26 -16.48 7.58
C LYS A 90 13.32 -16.54 8.67
N ARG A 91 13.22 -15.62 9.62
CA ARG A 91 13.98 -15.71 10.86
C ARG A 91 13.18 -16.51 11.88
N TYR A 92 13.81 -17.52 12.42
CA TYR A 92 13.25 -18.39 13.45
C TYR A 92 14.00 -18.17 14.74
N GLU A 93 13.26 -17.99 15.84
CA GLU A 93 13.81 -17.88 17.19
C GLU A 93 13.05 -18.85 18.09
N LEU A 94 13.75 -19.86 18.56
CA LEU A 94 13.18 -21.00 19.27
C LEU A 94 13.62 -20.98 20.72
N LEU A 95 12.64 -20.98 21.63
CA LEU A 95 12.81 -21.17 23.06
C LEU A 95 12.13 -22.49 23.46
N LEU A 96 12.94 -23.45 23.88
CA LEU A 96 12.56 -24.84 24.18
C LEU A 96 12.01 -25.01 25.59
N THR A 97 12.47 -24.19 26.54
CA THR A 97 12.06 -24.28 27.95
C THR A 97 11.80 -22.90 28.57
N PRO A 98 10.72 -22.21 28.16
CA PRO A 98 10.35 -20.92 28.74
C PRO A 98 10.21 -21.01 30.28
N GLN A 99 10.89 -20.12 31.00
CA GLN A 99 10.79 -20.02 32.47
C GLN A 99 9.68 -19.06 32.93
N GLY A 100 9.05 -18.36 32.00
CA GLY A 100 8.02 -17.37 32.24
C GLY A 100 7.30 -16.98 30.94
N PRO A 101 6.41 -15.96 30.98
CA PRO A 101 5.78 -15.42 29.79
C PRO A 101 6.79 -14.87 28.78
N ASN A 102 6.37 -14.76 27.52
CA ASN A 102 7.25 -14.34 26.43
C ASN A 102 7.75 -12.90 26.64
N GLU A 103 9.06 -12.70 26.48
CA GLU A 103 9.69 -11.39 26.52
C GLU A 103 10.30 -11.06 25.17
N TYR A 104 10.14 -9.80 24.73
CA TYR A 104 10.66 -9.32 23.46
C TYR A 104 11.50 -8.06 23.64
N TYR A 105 12.49 -7.89 22.79
CA TYR A 105 13.28 -6.67 22.76
C TYR A 105 13.62 -6.26 21.34
N PHE A 106 13.70 -4.95 21.11
CA PHE A 106 14.26 -4.38 19.90
C PHE A 106 15.75 -4.10 20.12
N ASN A 107 16.60 -4.57 19.21
CA ASN A 107 18.02 -4.24 19.17
C ASN A 107 18.30 -3.26 18.01
N PRO A 108 18.68 -2.00 18.28
CA PRO A 108 19.01 -1.05 17.22
C PRO A 108 20.30 -1.39 16.47
N ALA A 109 21.18 -2.25 17.01
CA ALA A 109 22.45 -2.61 16.36
C ALA A 109 22.25 -3.50 15.12
N ASP A 110 21.22 -4.34 15.11
CA ASP A 110 20.85 -5.17 13.95
C ASP A 110 19.46 -4.84 13.41
N SER A 111 18.79 -3.85 14.01
CA SER A 111 17.48 -3.33 13.63
C SER A 111 16.36 -4.38 13.66
N ARG A 112 16.42 -5.32 14.62
CA ARG A 112 15.47 -6.42 14.74
C ARG A 112 14.80 -6.49 16.10
N VAL A 113 13.58 -7.04 16.07
CA VAL A 113 12.86 -7.50 17.26
C VAL A 113 13.21 -8.96 17.51
N HIS A 114 13.62 -9.29 18.72
CA HIS A 114 14.05 -10.61 19.16
C HIS A 114 13.18 -11.13 20.29
N LEU A 115 12.98 -12.44 20.31
CA LEU A 115 12.49 -13.24 21.44
C LEU A 115 13.65 -13.43 22.41
N LYS A 116 13.46 -12.99 23.65
CA LYS A 116 14.46 -13.14 24.71
C LYS A 116 14.62 -14.61 25.11
N TYR A 117 15.82 -14.99 25.51
CA TYR A 117 16.18 -16.35 25.92
C TYR A 117 16.07 -17.41 24.82
N SER A 118 15.95 -17.01 23.55
CA SER A 118 15.93 -17.94 22.43
C SER A 118 17.17 -18.85 22.48
N ASP A 119 16.95 -20.16 22.53
CA ASP A 119 18.00 -21.19 22.52
C ASP A 119 18.68 -21.27 21.15
N ARG A 120 17.96 -20.86 20.09
CA ARG A 120 18.49 -20.79 18.73
C ARG A 120 17.77 -19.74 17.90
N THR A 121 18.55 -18.88 17.28
CA THR A 121 18.06 -17.86 16.35
C THR A 121 18.80 -17.95 15.02
N TRP A 122 18.07 -18.13 13.92
CA TRP A 122 18.68 -18.34 12.60
C TRP A 122 17.83 -17.85 11.42
N ILE A 123 18.48 -17.70 10.28
CA ILE A 123 17.85 -17.56 8.95
C ILE A 123 18.58 -18.51 8.01
N HIS A 124 17.83 -19.32 7.27
CA HIS A 124 18.32 -19.94 6.04
C HIS A 124 17.87 -19.09 4.85
N VAL A 125 18.82 -18.62 4.05
CA VAL A 125 18.59 -17.71 2.94
C VAL A 125 18.52 -18.52 1.65
N ASP A 126 17.51 -18.25 0.85
CA ASP A 126 17.37 -18.69 -0.54
C ASP A 126 16.99 -17.44 -1.32
N TYR A 127 17.99 -16.70 -1.81
CA TYR A 127 17.71 -15.36 -2.33
C TYR A 127 17.10 -15.41 -3.74
N ASP A 128 17.32 -16.49 -4.49
CA ASP A 128 16.88 -16.65 -5.89
C ASP A 128 15.71 -17.64 -6.09
N TYR A 129 15.17 -18.21 -5.01
CA TYR A 129 14.01 -19.10 -4.97
C TYR A 129 14.24 -20.44 -5.70
N ASP A 130 15.48 -20.92 -5.78
CA ASP A 130 15.77 -22.25 -6.31
C ASP A 130 15.52 -23.40 -5.31
N LYS A 131 15.07 -23.06 -4.09
CA LYS A 131 14.82 -23.95 -2.94
C LYS A 131 16.10 -24.53 -2.32
N VAL A 132 17.26 -23.96 -2.61
CA VAL A 132 18.54 -24.32 -1.99
C VAL A 132 18.94 -23.21 -1.01
N VAL A 133 19.57 -23.62 0.11
CA VAL A 133 20.12 -22.65 1.06
C VAL A 133 21.42 -22.09 0.48
N ASP A 134 21.41 -20.81 0.14
CA ASP A 134 22.55 -20.05 -0.34
C ASP A 134 23.45 -19.55 0.80
N MET A 135 22.84 -19.12 1.90
CA MET A 135 23.52 -18.51 3.03
C MET A 135 22.80 -18.85 4.33
N SER A 136 23.53 -18.86 5.44
CA SER A 136 22.96 -19.07 6.77
C SER A 136 23.42 -17.99 7.75
N TYR A 137 22.47 -17.45 8.52
CA TYR A 137 22.74 -16.57 9.65
C TYR A 137 22.47 -17.30 10.95
N ALA A 138 23.33 -17.07 11.94
CA ALA A 138 23.09 -17.44 13.33
C ALA A 138 23.30 -16.23 14.25
N TRP A 139 22.35 -16.01 15.16
CA TRP A 139 22.54 -15.11 16.29
C TRP A 139 22.84 -15.93 17.52
N LEU A 140 23.84 -15.50 18.27
CA LEU A 140 24.33 -16.17 19.46
C LEU A 140 24.18 -15.25 20.67
N ASP A 141 23.70 -15.81 21.76
CA ASP A 141 23.80 -15.26 23.11
C ASP A 141 25.03 -15.91 23.76
N THR A 142 26.17 -15.24 23.67
CA THR A 142 27.47 -15.81 24.09
C THR A 142 27.66 -15.80 25.60
N ASN A 143 26.86 -15.03 26.33
CA ASN A 143 26.96 -14.88 27.78
C ASN A 143 25.78 -15.51 28.55
N HIS A 144 24.77 -16.00 27.82
CA HIS A 144 23.56 -16.66 28.32
C HIS A 144 22.66 -15.76 29.19
N ASP A 145 22.61 -14.45 28.91
CA ASP A 145 21.72 -13.48 29.59
C ASP A 145 20.33 -13.33 28.94
N GLY A 146 20.11 -14.03 27.84
CA GLY A 146 18.89 -14.02 27.04
C GLY A 146 18.89 -13.02 25.90
N ILE A 147 19.99 -12.29 25.67
CA ILE A 147 20.14 -11.28 24.63
C ILE A 147 21.19 -11.73 23.63
N MET A 148 20.80 -11.79 22.37
CA MET A 148 21.72 -12.03 21.26
C MET A 148 22.78 -10.92 21.20
N ASP A 149 24.06 -11.30 21.29
CA ASP A 149 25.20 -10.39 21.35
C ASP A 149 26.26 -10.65 20.27
N ARG A 150 26.07 -11.68 19.43
CA ARG A 150 26.93 -11.97 18.28
C ARG A 150 26.16 -12.49 17.08
N ILE A 151 26.64 -12.15 15.88
CA ILE A 151 26.14 -12.69 14.61
C ILE A 151 27.26 -13.46 13.93
N GLU A 152 26.90 -14.61 13.36
CA GLU A 152 27.73 -15.42 12.48
C GLU A 152 27.02 -15.61 11.14
N ILE A 153 27.77 -15.50 10.04
CA ILE A 153 27.25 -15.73 8.69
C ILE A 153 28.15 -16.74 7.98
N ASP A 154 27.50 -17.71 7.36
CA ASP A 154 28.04 -18.64 6.38
C ASP A 154 27.50 -18.24 5.00
N PHE A 155 28.37 -17.82 4.06
CA PHE A 155 27.96 -17.32 2.74
C PHE A 155 27.95 -18.39 1.64
N ASP A 156 28.48 -19.58 1.90
CA ASP A 156 28.49 -20.70 0.94
C ASP A 156 27.81 -21.97 1.47
N ASN A 157 27.23 -21.87 2.68
CA ASN A 157 26.49 -22.90 3.36
C ASN A 157 27.30 -24.20 3.55
N ASP A 158 28.62 -24.06 3.77
CA ASP A 158 29.54 -25.19 4.02
C ASP A 158 29.51 -25.66 5.49
N GLY A 159 28.76 -24.96 6.35
CA GLY A 159 28.61 -25.22 7.78
C GLY A 159 29.67 -24.53 8.64
N GLN A 160 30.52 -23.67 8.08
CA GLN A 160 31.50 -22.87 8.80
C GLN A 160 31.24 -21.37 8.61
N PRO A 161 31.20 -20.57 9.69
CA PRO A 161 31.08 -19.13 9.56
C PRO A 161 32.24 -18.48 8.81
N ASP A 162 31.92 -17.77 7.73
CA ASP A 162 32.83 -16.97 6.93
C ASP A 162 33.14 -15.60 7.55
N ASP A 163 32.18 -15.06 8.30
CA ASP A 163 32.33 -13.81 9.03
C ASP A 163 31.57 -13.85 10.35
N SER A 164 32.06 -13.10 11.33
CA SER A 164 31.41 -12.93 12.62
C SER A 164 31.70 -11.56 13.21
N TRP A 165 30.76 -11.04 13.99
CA TRP A 165 30.95 -9.81 14.76
C TRP A 165 30.00 -9.73 15.94
N ASP A 166 30.46 -9.03 16.99
CA ASP A 166 29.65 -8.74 18.17
C ASP A 166 28.69 -7.59 17.86
N ILE A 167 27.45 -7.69 18.34
CA ILE A 167 26.43 -6.65 18.25
C ILE A 167 26.23 -5.98 19.60
N ALA A 168 26.10 -4.65 19.59
CA ALA A 168 26.00 -3.87 20.80
C ALA A 168 24.63 -4.03 21.47
N VAL A 169 24.63 -4.49 22.72
CA VAL A 169 23.42 -4.71 23.52
C VAL A 169 23.06 -3.52 24.44
N SER A 170 23.87 -2.47 24.48
CA SER A 170 23.71 -1.35 25.43
C SER A 170 22.49 -0.46 25.18
N ARG A 171 21.87 -0.56 23.99
CA ARG A 171 20.75 0.28 23.56
C ARG A 171 19.47 -0.53 23.26
N ILE A 172 19.41 -1.79 23.70
CA ILE A 172 18.21 -2.59 23.52
C ILE A 172 17.03 -1.95 24.25
N LYS A 173 15.84 -2.18 23.73
CA LYS A 173 14.59 -1.71 24.33
C LYS A 173 13.66 -2.89 24.51
N PRO A 174 13.21 -3.22 25.73
CA PRO A 174 12.09 -4.12 25.92
C PRO A 174 10.87 -3.58 25.18
N ILE A 175 10.11 -4.46 24.52
CA ILE A 175 8.88 -4.09 23.83
C ILE A 175 7.79 -5.13 24.12
N ARG A 176 6.53 -4.71 24.03
CA ARG A 176 5.40 -5.64 24.09
C ARG A 176 5.05 -6.13 22.70
N TRP A 177 4.41 -7.30 22.61
CA TRP A 177 3.92 -7.85 21.35
C TRP A 177 2.61 -7.19 20.90
N THR A 178 2.63 -5.87 20.76
CA THR A 178 1.48 -5.06 20.33
C THR A 178 1.80 -4.37 19.02
N PHE A 179 0.76 -4.05 18.23
CA PHE A 179 0.93 -3.33 16.98
C PHE A 179 1.70 -2.01 17.18
N GLN A 180 1.32 -1.21 18.19
CA GLN A 180 1.95 0.08 18.46
C GLN A 180 3.43 -0.06 18.79
N ASP A 181 3.79 -0.90 19.78
CA ASP A 181 5.18 -1.05 20.22
C ASP A 181 6.09 -1.59 19.08
N LEU A 182 5.57 -2.51 18.24
CA LEU A 182 6.30 -3.02 17.07
C LEU A 182 6.47 -1.94 15.99
N THR A 183 5.42 -1.19 15.68
CA THR A 183 5.46 -0.10 14.69
C THR A 183 6.40 1.02 15.12
N ASP A 184 6.39 1.40 16.40
CA ASP A 184 7.23 2.47 16.96
C ASP A 184 8.72 2.22 16.76
N VAL A 185 9.15 0.95 16.79
CA VAL A 185 10.56 0.58 16.61
C VAL A 185 10.91 0.23 15.16
N LEU A 186 9.98 -0.32 14.39
CA LEU A 186 10.24 -0.80 13.03
C LEU A 186 10.02 0.25 11.93
N THR A 187 9.04 1.15 12.07
CA THR A 187 8.79 2.19 11.06
C THR A 187 10.03 3.07 10.84
N PRO A 188 10.71 3.60 11.88
CA PRO A 188 11.91 4.40 11.68
C PRO A 188 13.04 3.63 10.98
N VAL A 189 13.13 2.31 11.19
CA VAL A 189 14.09 1.44 10.50
C VAL A 189 13.76 1.37 9.01
N LEU A 190 12.52 1.06 8.66
CA LEU A 190 12.09 0.92 7.26
C LEU A 190 12.15 2.24 6.48
N ASP A 191 11.91 3.37 7.15
CA ASP A 191 11.98 4.70 6.53
C ASP A 191 13.42 5.12 6.17
N ASN A 192 14.43 4.65 6.91
CA ASN A 192 15.79 5.21 6.83
C ASN A 192 16.88 4.20 6.48
N GLU A 193 16.84 2.99 7.02
CA GLU A 193 17.94 2.04 6.86
C GLU A 193 18.10 1.48 5.44
N PRO A 194 17.04 1.24 4.63
CA PRO A 194 17.21 0.86 3.23
C PRO A 194 18.10 1.84 2.46
N ALA A 195 17.86 3.15 2.61
CA ALA A 195 18.69 4.18 1.97
C ALA A 195 20.13 4.17 2.51
N ASN A 196 20.31 4.07 3.83
CA ASN A 196 21.64 4.00 4.44
C ASN A 196 22.44 2.79 3.94
N LYS A 197 21.80 1.62 3.84
CA LYS A 197 22.40 0.37 3.33
C LYS A 197 22.71 0.48 1.86
N TYR A 198 21.82 1.03 1.04
CA TYR A 198 22.09 1.31 -0.37
C TYR A 198 23.40 2.10 -0.53
N PHE A 199 23.55 3.22 0.18
CA PHE A 199 24.77 4.03 0.09
C PHE A 199 26.02 3.26 0.55
N LEU A 200 25.93 2.48 1.63
CA LEU A 200 27.03 1.64 2.09
C LEU A 200 27.42 0.60 1.04
N ILE A 201 26.44 -0.09 0.45
CA ILE A 201 26.64 -1.09 -0.61
C ILE A 201 27.36 -0.45 -1.80
N LYS A 202 26.90 0.71 -2.29
CA LYS A 202 27.58 1.41 -3.40
C LYS A 202 29.04 1.72 -3.06
N MET A 203 29.33 2.16 -1.83
CA MET A 203 30.70 2.41 -1.38
C MET A 203 31.53 1.13 -1.28
N LEU A 204 30.97 0.03 -0.76
CA LEU A 204 31.66 -1.26 -0.65
C LEU A 204 31.95 -1.84 -2.04
N THR A 205 30.98 -1.80 -2.96
CA THR A 205 31.15 -2.22 -4.36
C THR A 205 32.28 -1.42 -5.02
N SER A 206 32.27 -0.08 -4.91
CA SER A 206 33.34 0.75 -5.46
C SER A 206 34.69 0.49 -4.81
N ALA A 207 34.74 0.25 -3.49
CA ALA A 207 35.98 -0.09 -2.79
C ALA A 207 36.55 -1.43 -3.29
N LEU A 208 35.71 -2.45 -3.47
CA LEU A 208 36.11 -3.74 -4.05
C LEU A 208 36.70 -3.57 -5.45
N GLU A 209 36.07 -2.79 -6.32
CA GLU A 209 36.59 -2.50 -7.68
C GLU A 209 38.00 -1.87 -7.66
N THR A 210 38.36 -1.12 -6.61
CA THR A 210 39.75 -0.61 -6.45
C THR A 210 40.75 -1.69 -6.06
N THR A 211 40.30 -2.79 -5.45
CA THR A 211 41.16 -3.92 -5.07
C THR A 211 41.42 -4.85 -6.25
N LYS A 212 40.37 -5.19 -7.01
CA LYS A 212 40.41 -6.00 -8.22
C LYS A 212 39.17 -5.70 -9.04
N LYS A 213 39.35 -5.37 -10.32
CA LYS A 213 38.24 -5.14 -11.25
C LYS A 213 37.30 -6.35 -11.31
N GLY A 214 36.00 -6.10 -11.22
CA GLY A 214 34.93 -7.10 -11.18
C GLY A 214 34.67 -7.71 -9.80
N SER A 215 35.49 -7.42 -8.79
CA SER A 215 35.26 -7.98 -7.44
C SER A 215 34.09 -7.34 -6.69
N GLY A 216 33.53 -6.24 -7.21
CA GLY A 216 32.30 -5.64 -6.71
C GLY A 216 31.02 -6.34 -7.19
N GLU A 217 31.10 -7.26 -8.14
CA GLU A 217 29.94 -8.04 -8.60
C GLU A 217 29.33 -8.87 -7.46
N ASN A 218 28.01 -8.88 -7.38
CA ASN A 218 27.27 -9.61 -6.35
C ASN A 218 25.96 -10.17 -6.95
N PRO A 219 25.70 -11.49 -6.84
CA PRO A 219 24.52 -12.11 -7.47
C PRO A 219 23.20 -11.57 -6.91
N ILE A 220 23.14 -11.31 -5.59
CA ILE A 220 21.97 -10.75 -4.92
C ILE A 220 21.71 -9.32 -5.41
N LEU A 221 22.76 -8.50 -5.57
CA LEU A 221 22.62 -7.16 -6.13
C LEU A 221 22.15 -7.20 -7.60
N ASN A 222 22.68 -8.15 -8.39
CA ASN A 222 22.26 -8.34 -9.78
C ASN A 222 20.79 -8.74 -9.89
N LEU A 223 20.28 -9.57 -8.97
CA LEU A 223 18.87 -9.93 -8.88
C LEU A 223 18.00 -8.70 -8.58
N VAL A 224 18.39 -7.88 -7.61
CA VAL A 224 17.69 -6.64 -7.26
C VAL A 224 17.68 -5.65 -8.43
N GLU A 225 18.81 -5.46 -9.12
CA GLU A 225 18.89 -4.56 -10.30
C GLU A 225 18.05 -5.05 -11.50
N LYS A 226 17.65 -6.32 -11.51
CA LYS A 226 16.67 -6.87 -12.46
C LYS A 226 15.23 -6.81 -11.93
N SER A 227 14.96 -5.98 -10.92
CA SER A 227 13.65 -5.86 -10.26
C SER A 227 13.15 -7.21 -9.70
N MET A 228 14.05 -7.99 -9.10
CA MET A 228 13.78 -9.34 -8.55
C MET A 228 13.33 -10.37 -9.59
N ARG A 229 13.53 -10.10 -10.89
CA ARG A 229 13.16 -11.04 -11.96
C ARG A 229 14.25 -12.07 -12.18
N ASP A 230 13.90 -13.33 -11.98
CA ASP A 230 14.73 -14.48 -12.28
C ASP A 230 13.87 -15.66 -12.78
N LYS A 231 14.50 -16.74 -13.26
CA LYS A 231 13.78 -17.91 -13.82
C LYS A 231 12.93 -18.64 -12.78
N ASN A 232 13.31 -18.56 -11.50
CA ASN A 232 12.64 -19.25 -10.39
C ASN A 232 11.63 -18.35 -9.66
N ILE A 233 11.56 -17.06 -10.02
CA ILE A 233 10.71 -16.08 -9.36
C ILE A 233 9.62 -15.66 -10.36
N SER A 234 8.35 -15.96 -10.04
CA SER A 234 7.23 -15.56 -10.88
C SER A 234 7.09 -14.03 -10.93
N GLU A 235 6.42 -13.50 -11.97
CA GLU A 235 6.25 -12.05 -12.13
C GLU A 235 5.53 -11.40 -10.94
N ASP A 236 4.50 -12.07 -10.38
CA ASP A 236 3.80 -11.59 -9.18
C ASP A 236 4.72 -11.54 -7.96
N ILE A 237 5.50 -12.59 -7.74
CA ILE A 237 6.43 -12.66 -6.60
C ILE A 237 7.53 -11.62 -6.75
N ALA A 238 8.13 -11.47 -7.94
CA ALA A 238 9.14 -10.46 -8.23
C ALA A 238 8.63 -9.05 -7.90
N ARG A 239 7.41 -8.73 -8.35
CA ARG A 239 6.73 -7.45 -8.06
C ARG A 239 6.55 -7.22 -6.56
N ARG A 240 5.99 -8.21 -5.84
CA ARG A 240 5.78 -8.10 -4.38
C ARG A 240 7.09 -7.93 -3.61
N LEU A 241 8.15 -8.60 -4.05
CA LEU A 241 9.47 -8.46 -3.45
C LEU A 241 10.07 -7.06 -3.68
N ILE A 242 10.00 -6.52 -4.90
CA ILE A 242 10.59 -5.19 -5.18
C ILE A 242 9.78 -4.03 -4.57
N ASP A 243 8.45 -4.18 -4.48
CA ASP A 243 7.55 -3.15 -3.93
C ASP A 243 7.55 -3.06 -2.40
N SER A 244 8.09 -4.07 -1.72
CA SER A 244 8.12 -4.15 -0.25
C SER A 244 9.41 -3.54 0.33
N ASP A 245 9.29 -2.45 1.10
CA ASP A 245 10.44 -1.83 1.78
C ASP A 245 11.09 -2.78 2.80
N LYS A 246 10.31 -3.66 3.43
CA LYS A 246 10.82 -4.71 4.32
C LYS A 246 11.69 -5.71 3.57
N THR A 247 11.24 -6.13 2.40
CA THR A 247 12.00 -7.04 1.52
C THR A 247 13.28 -6.36 1.05
N MET A 248 13.20 -5.08 0.67
CA MET A 248 14.39 -4.33 0.30
C MET A 248 15.39 -4.22 1.45
N MET A 249 14.92 -3.97 2.68
CA MET A 249 15.77 -3.98 3.87
C MET A 249 16.49 -5.33 4.07
N TYR A 250 15.78 -6.44 3.86
CA TYR A 250 16.34 -7.80 3.95
C TYR A 250 17.43 -8.02 2.89
N TYR A 251 17.12 -7.85 1.60
CA TYR A 251 18.06 -8.08 0.50
C TYR A 251 19.28 -7.14 0.55
N LEU A 252 19.08 -5.87 0.89
CA LEU A 252 20.19 -4.92 1.08
C LEU A 252 21.09 -5.35 2.25
N SER A 253 20.55 -5.97 3.30
CA SER A 253 21.36 -6.52 4.38
C SER A 253 22.22 -7.69 3.91
N LEU A 254 21.65 -8.62 3.12
CA LEU A 254 22.40 -9.73 2.52
C LEU A 254 23.56 -9.23 1.64
N ILE A 255 23.27 -8.26 0.76
CA ILE A 255 24.27 -7.66 -0.13
C ILE A 255 25.36 -6.96 0.69
N GLN A 256 24.97 -6.14 1.67
CA GLN A 256 25.92 -5.43 2.54
C GLN A 256 26.91 -6.40 3.18
N ASP A 257 26.40 -7.44 3.85
CA ASP A 257 27.24 -8.35 4.62
C ASP A 257 28.12 -9.20 3.70
N SER A 258 27.60 -9.64 2.55
CA SER A 258 28.38 -10.33 1.51
C SER A 258 29.52 -9.45 0.99
N GLN A 259 29.28 -8.17 0.71
CA GLN A 259 30.33 -7.25 0.24
C GLN A 259 31.36 -6.93 1.33
N ILE A 260 30.96 -6.86 2.61
CA ILE A 260 31.89 -6.71 3.73
C ILE A 260 32.82 -7.93 3.80
N ALA A 261 32.27 -9.15 3.72
CA ALA A 261 33.04 -10.38 3.74
C ALA A 261 34.02 -10.47 2.56
N LYS A 262 33.57 -10.15 1.34
CA LYS A 262 34.45 -10.05 0.16
C LYS A 262 35.59 -9.05 0.38
N LEU A 263 35.30 -7.89 0.96
CA LEU A 263 36.34 -6.88 1.21
C LEU A 263 37.33 -7.34 2.30
N LYS A 264 36.88 -8.04 3.34
CA LYS A 264 37.75 -8.67 4.35
C LYS A 264 38.64 -9.74 3.74
N LYS A 265 38.10 -10.59 2.85
CA LYS A 265 38.83 -11.66 2.14
C LYS A 265 39.78 -11.12 1.06
N SER A 266 39.59 -9.88 0.60
CA SER A 266 40.50 -9.24 -0.35
C SER A 266 41.91 -9.05 0.23
N ALA A 267 42.90 -8.70 -0.61
CA ALA A 267 44.29 -8.45 -0.18
C ALA A 267 44.45 -7.25 0.81
N TYR A 268 43.36 -6.60 1.21
CA TYR A 268 43.34 -5.37 2.00
C TYR A 268 43.38 -5.64 3.53
N LYS A 269 44.58 -5.50 4.11
CA LYS A 269 44.87 -5.84 5.53
C LYS A 269 45.07 -4.63 6.47
N ASN A 270 44.30 -3.55 6.30
CA ASN A 270 44.44 -2.36 7.16
C ASN A 270 43.75 -2.54 8.53
N LYS A 271 44.52 -2.89 9.56
CA LYS A 271 44.02 -3.10 10.92
C LYS A 271 43.29 -1.90 11.54
N SER A 272 43.77 -0.68 11.30
CA SER A 272 43.18 0.54 11.88
C SER A 272 41.81 0.86 11.29
N PHE A 273 41.66 0.69 9.99
CA PHE A 273 40.38 0.79 9.31
C PHE A 273 39.39 -0.25 9.86
N TRP A 274 39.77 -1.52 9.86
CA TRP A 274 38.87 -2.60 10.30
C TRP A 274 38.45 -2.48 11.76
N LYS A 275 39.35 -2.03 12.64
CA LYS A 275 38.98 -1.73 14.04
C LYS A 275 37.85 -0.70 14.12
N LYS A 276 37.94 0.41 13.38
CA LYS A 276 36.89 1.45 13.37
C LYS A 276 35.62 1.00 12.67
N PHE A 277 35.77 0.29 11.55
CA PHE A 277 34.65 -0.22 10.76
C PHE A 277 33.85 -1.25 11.56
N ASN A 278 34.51 -2.22 12.19
CA ASN A 278 33.84 -3.25 13.00
C ASN A 278 33.19 -2.63 14.25
N ALA A 279 33.81 -1.63 14.87
CA ALA A 279 33.17 -0.89 15.96
C ALA A 279 31.88 -0.17 15.49
N ALA A 280 31.89 0.40 14.28
CA ALA A 280 30.69 1.01 13.68
C ALA A 280 29.63 -0.04 13.35
N ARG A 281 30.02 -1.18 12.77
CA ARG A 281 29.14 -2.31 12.43
C ARG A 281 28.49 -2.91 13.67
N SER A 282 29.26 -3.12 14.73
CA SER A 282 28.77 -3.59 16.04
C SER A 282 27.66 -2.70 16.60
N GLN A 283 27.69 -1.41 16.29
CA GLN A 283 26.68 -0.43 16.72
C GLN A 283 25.51 -0.27 15.74
N GLY A 284 25.48 -1.01 14.62
CA GLY A 284 24.51 -0.80 13.54
C GLY A 284 24.64 0.57 12.85
N ASN A 285 25.81 1.23 12.94
CA ASN A 285 25.97 2.59 12.43
C ASN A 285 26.37 2.58 10.94
N THR A 286 25.40 2.21 10.10
CA THR A 286 25.53 2.10 8.64
C THR A 286 26.09 3.39 8.02
N GLN A 287 25.60 4.55 8.43
CA GLN A 287 26.08 5.84 7.91
C GLN A 287 27.56 6.10 8.24
N TYR A 288 28.01 5.75 9.44
CA TYR A 288 29.40 5.91 9.81
C TYR A 288 30.30 4.90 9.09
N MET A 289 29.83 3.66 8.89
CA MET A 289 30.50 2.69 8.01
C MET A 289 30.70 3.27 6.60
N THR A 290 29.67 3.86 6.00
CA THR A 290 29.74 4.52 4.68
C THR A 290 30.80 5.62 4.66
N LYS A 291 30.81 6.49 5.68
CA LYS A 291 31.82 7.56 5.81
C LYS A 291 33.24 7.00 5.92
N LEU A 292 33.44 5.90 6.65
CA LEU A 292 34.73 5.25 6.80
C LEU A 292 35.23 4.67 5.47
N VAL A 293 34.38 3.94 4.75
CA VAL A 293 34.72 3.35 3.44
C VAL A 293 35.07 4.47 2.44
N LYS A 294 34.18 5.47 2.30
CA LYS A 294 34.40 6.62 1.42
C LYS A 294 35.74 7.30 1.68
N LYS A 295 36.01 7.65 2.95
CA LYS A 295 37.24 8.34 3.33
C LYS A 295 38.48 7.48 3.09
N HIS A 296 38.41 6.19 3.41
CA HIS A 296 39.57 5.31 3.29
C HIS A 296 39.96 5.07 1.84
N PHE A 297 38.98 4.75 0.99
CA PHE A 297 39.19 4.41 -0.41
C PHE A 297 39.16 5.63 -1.35
N LYS A 298 38.99 6.84 -0.81
CA LYS A 298 38.92 8.11 -1.55
C LYS A 298 37.87 8.09 -2.67
N LEU A 299 36.68 7.61 -2.32
CA LEU A 299 35.57 7.43 -3.26
C LEU A 299 34.65 8.66 -3.30
N ASP A 300 34.01 8.86 -4.45
CA ASP A 300 32.91 9.81 -4.60
C ASP A 300 31.59 9.16 -4.17
N MET A 301 30.61 9.99 -3.77
CA MET A 301 29.26 9.49 -3.51
C MET A 301 28.60 9.00 -4.81
N PRO A 302 27.69 8.01 -4.76
CA PRO A 302 26.95 7.61 -5.95
C PRO A 302 26.15 8.79 -6.51
N LYS A 303 26.03 8.84 -7.85
CA LYS A 303 25.30 9.90 -8.55
C LYS A 303 23.79 9.76 -8.39
N GLU A 304 23.30 8.52 -8.35
CA GLU A 304 21.88 8.18 -8.15
C GLU A 304 21.63 8.02 -6.63
N ASP A 305 20.56 8.64 -6.14
CA ASP A 305 20.09 8.45 -4.76
C ASP A 305 19.15 7.22 -4.67
N TYR A 306 18.88 6.79 -3.43
CA TYR A 306 18.07 5.60 -3.18
C TYR A 306 16.64 5.70 -3.74
N LEU A 307 15.97 6.86 -3.61
CA LEU A 307 14.58 7.01 -4.08
C LEU A 307 14.52 6.96 -5.60
N THR A 308 15.45 7.62 -6.28
CA THR A 308 15.56 7.53 -7.75
C THR A 308 15.82 6.09 -8.19
N TRP A 309 16.75 5.41 -7.52
CA TRP A 309 17.10 4.02 -7.82
C TRP A 309 15.92 3.06 -7.61
N ILE A 310 15.25 3.09 -6.45
CA ILE A 310 14.16 2.16 -6.15
C ILE A 310 12.93 2.43 -7.02
N ASN A 311 12.59 3.69 -7.28
CA ASN A 311 11.46 4.05 -8.16
C ASN A 311 11.67 3.57 -9.60
N ARG A 312 12.92 3.58 -10.08
CA ARG A 312 13.26 3.00 -11.38
C ARG A 312 13.03 1.49 -11.40
N LEU A 313 13.39 0.79 -10.33
CA LEU A 313 13.21 -0.66 -10.23
C LEU A 313 11.75 -1.09 -10.05
N ARG A 314 10.95 -0.29 -9.32
CA ARG A 314 9.51 -0.49 -9.11
C ARG A 314 8.63 -0.07 -10.28
N LYS A 315 9.22 0.56 -11.31
CA LYS A 315 8.46 1.02 -12.46
C LYS A 315 7.96 -0.17 -13.28
N GLU A 316 6.65 -0.33 -13.33
CA GLU A 316 5.99 -1.25 -14.27
C GLU A 316 5.52 -0.50 -15.52
N ASP A 317 5.80 -1.06 -16.70
CA ASP A 317 5.18 -0.62 -17.95
C ASP A 317 3.78 -1.27 -18.12
N LYS A 318 3.00 -1.33 -17.04
CA LYS A 318 1.63 -1.83 -17.05
C LYS A 318 0.68 -0.67 -17.28
N LYS A 319 -0.32 -0.89 -18.13
CA LYS A 319 -1.44 0.06 -18.27
C LYS A 319 -2.24 0.06 -16.96
N ARG A 320 -2.33 1.21 -16.29
CA ARG A 320 -2.97 1.43 -14.98
C ARG A 320 -4.17 2.37 -15.05
N VAL A 321 -4.52 2.81 -16.25
CA VAL A 321 -5.73 3.57 -16.54
C VAL A 321 -6.38 2.99 -17.78
N ALA A 322 -7.69 3.15 -17.92
CA ALA A 322 -8.38 2.76 -19.13
C ALA A 322 -9.67 3.56 -19.31
N TRP A 323 -10.27 3.41 -20.48
CA TRP A 323 -11.60 3.91 -20.79
C TRP A 323 -12.32 2.92 -21.71
N ASN A 324 -13.64 3.06 -21.79
CA ASN A 324 -14.47 2.36 -22.77
C ASN A 324 -15.76 3.17 -23.01
N ASN A 325 -16.45 2.92 -24.12
CA ASN A 325 -17.78 3.47 -24.42
C ASN A 325 -18.69 2.50 -25.21
N GLN A 326 -18.26 1.24 -25.37
CA GLN A 326 -18.92 0.26 -26.23
C GLN A 326 -19.96 -0.58 -25.47
N TRP A 327 -19.92 -0.59 -24.13
CA TRP A 327 -20.90 -1.33 -23.32
C TRP A 327 -22.10 -0.44 -23.03
N LEU A 328 -23.30 -0.93 -23.35
CA LEU A 328 -24.57 -0.22 -23.16
C LEU A 328 -24.49 1.29 -23.50
N PRO A 329 -24.26 1.67 -24.78
CA PRO A 329 -24.27 3.08 -25.17
C PRO A 329 -25.55 3.79 -24.68
N PRO A 330 -25.48 5.07 -24.25
CA PRO A 330 -24.40 6.03 -24.50
C PRO A 330 -23.37 6.16 -23.36
N ASN A 331 -23.10 5.11 -22.61
CA ASN A 331 -22.13 5.15 -21.51
C ASN A 331 -20.69 5.46 -21.97
N TRP A 332 -20.00 6.29 -21.20
CA TRP A 332 -18.57 6.55 -21.29
C TRP A 332 -17.94 6.36 -19.91
N GLY A 333 -17.00 5.44 -19.78
CA GLY A 333 -16.28 5.24 -18.52
C GLY A 333 -14.79 5.45 -18.67
N TRP A 334 -14.21 5.84 -17.56
CA TRP A 334 -12.78 6.03 -17.38
C TRP A 334 -12.41 5.57 -15.97
N GLU A 335 -11.18 5.12 -15.82
CA GLU A 335 -10.74 4.52 -14.56
C GLU A 335 -9.24 4.65 -14.36
N SER A 336 -8.85 4.55 -13.10
CA SER A 336 -7.56 4.03 -12.67
C SER A 336 -7.73 2.56 -12.26
N GLU A 337 -6.63 1.89 -11.94
CA GLU A 337 -6.66 0.56 -11.34
C GLU A 337 -7.32 0.55 -9.94
N LYS A 338 -7.52 1.74 -9.33
CA LYS A 338 -8.10 1.92 -7.98
C LYS A 338 -9.56 2.38 -7.97
N ALA A 339 -10.01 3.16 -8.96
CA ALA A 339 -11.37 3.68 -9.02
C ALA A 339 -11.88 3.76 -10.46
N ALA A 340 -13.20 3.64 -10.65
CA ALA A 340 -13.83 3.74 -11.96
C ALA A 340 -15.06 4.64 -11.89
N PHE A 341 -15.30 5.34 -13.00
CA PHE A 341 -16.33 6.35 -13.12
C PHE A 341 -17.06 6.17 -14.45
N ARG A 342 -18.29 6.67 -14.52
CA ARG A 342 -19.10 6.65 -15.73
C ARG A 342 -19.84 7.96 -15.92
N PHE A 343 -20.03 8.30 -17.19
CA PHE A 343 -20.86 9.41 -17.65
C PHE A 343 -21.86 8.91 -18.68
N TYR A 344 -23.12 9.34 -18.56
CA TYR A 344 -24.13 9.17 -19.60
C TYR A 344 -25.18 10.27 -19.47
N LEU A 345 -25.50 10.94 -20.58
CA LEU A 345 -26.60 11.92 -20.68
C LEU A 345 -26.60 13.04 -19.63
N GLY A 346 -25.45 13.36 -19.03
CA GLY A 346 -25.31 14.38 -17.97
C GLY A 346 -25.20 13.84 -16.55
N HIS A 347 -25.32 12.52 -16.35
CA HIS A 347 -25.16 11.88 -15.06
C HIS A 347 -23.71 11.44 -14.84
N PHE A 348 -23.17 11.69 -13.63
CA PHE A 348 -21.88 11.17 -13.19
C PHE A 348 -22.07 10.03 -12.19
N ASP A 349 -21.40 8.92 -12.42
CA ASP A 349 -21.63 7.67 -11.73
C ASP A 349 -20.33 7.05 -11.22
N LEU A 350 -20.44 6.16 -10.23
CA LEU A 350 -19.33 5.59 -9.48
C LEU A 350 -19.37 4.06 -9.50
N PHE A 351 -18.21 3.43 -9.68
CA PHE A 351 -18.03 2.01 -9.44
C PHE A 351 -17.23 1.79 -8.15
N GLY A 352 -17.64 0.81 -7.35
CA GLY A 352 -16.91 0.35 -6.18
C GLY A 352 -15.95 -0.76 -6.59
N LYS A 353 -14.65 -0.58 -6.35
CA LYS A 353 -13.61 -1.61 -6.57
C LYS A 353 -13.09 -2.17 -5.24
N ARG A 354 -12.50 -3.36 -5.28
CA ARG A 354 -11.73 -3.91 -4.15
C ARG A 354 -10.40 -3.16 -4.02
N GLN A 355 -10.16 -2.50 -2.90
CA GLN A 355 -8.99 -1.64 -2.68
C GLN A 355 -7.65 -2.41 -2.70
N TRP A 356 -7.70 -3.71 -2.39
CA TRP A 356 -6.55 -4.63 -2.40
C TRP A 356 -6.24 -5.22 -3.78
N LEU A 357 -7.07 -4.95 -4.79
CA LEU A 357 -6.90 -5.47 -6.14
C LEU A 357 -6.71 -4.32 -7.13
N ASP A 358 -5.50 -4.18 -7.67
CA ASP A 358 -5.23 -3.27 -8.78
C ASP A 358 -5.78 -3.87 -10.07
N THR A 359 -6.92 -3.34 -10.53
CA THR A 359 -7.62 -3.90 -11.69
C THR A 359 -8.25 -2.84 -12.58
N LEU A 360 -8.14 -3.05 -13.89
CA LEU A 360 -8.81 -2.28 -14.92
C LEU A 360 -10.02 -3.09 -15.42
N ILE A 361 -11.21 -2.51 -15.31
CA ILE A 361 -12.46 -3.16 -15.70
C ILE A 361 -13.00 -2.61 -17.03
N MET A 362 -12.65 -1.39 -17.41
CA MET A 362 -13.17 -0.76 -18.64
C MET A 362 -12.79 -1.56 -19.89
N PRO A 363 -11.59 -2.16 -20.02
CA PRO A 363 -11.27 -2.97 -21.20
C PRO A 363 -12.16 -4.21 -21.39
N THR A 364 -12.70 -4.76 -20.30
CA THR A 364 -13.45 -6.04 -20.29
C THR A 364 -14.90 -5.90 -19.86
N ILE A 365 -15.38 -4.69 -19.52
CA ILE A 365 -16.73 -4.47 -18.97
C ILE A 365 -17.85 -4.97 -19.90
N ALA A 366 -17.63 -4.96 -21.21
CA ALA A 366 -18.60 -5.48 -22.19
C ALA A 366 -18.78 -7.01 -22.12
N GLU A 367 -17.81 -7.73 -21.53
CA GLU A 367 -17.85 -9.19 -21.35
C GLU A 367 -18.55 -9.59 -20.04
N ILE A 368 -18.74 -8.63 -19.14
CA ILE A 368 -19.38 -8.85 -17.85
C ILE A 368 -20.89 -8.98 -18.04
N LYS A 369 -21.44 -10.14 -17.64
CA LYS A 369 -22.89 -10.42 -17.77
C LYS A 369 -23.75 -9.38 -17.07
N ASN A 370 -23.37 -9.00 -15.86
CA ASN A 370 -24.04 -7.95 -15.09
C ASN A 370 -23.04 -7.32 -14.11
N TYR A 371 -22.82 -6.02 -14.26
CA TYR A 371 -21.91 -5.23 -13.41
C TYR A 371 -22.63 -4.59 -12.21
N HIS A 372 -23.96 -4.78 -12.07
CA HIS A 372 -24.75 -4.36 -10.92
C HIS A 372 -24.78 -5.41 -9.79
N PHE A 373 -23.97 -6.47 -9.87
CA PHE A 373 -23.83 -7.49 -8.83
C PHE A 373 -22.35 -7.78 -8.56
N ASP A 374 -22.01 -7.90 -7.28
CA ASP A 374 -20.65 -8.19 -6.79
C ASP A 374 -20.32 -9.69 -6.86
N HIS A 375 -20.36 -10.27 -8.07
CA HIS A 375 -20.02 -11.68 -8.32
C HIS A 375 -18.78 -11.87 -9.20
N ASN A 376 -18.21 -10.77 -9.71
CA ASN A 376 -17.12 -10.80 -10.69
C ASN A 376 -15.73 -10.60 -10.06
N GLY A 377 -15.65 -10.54 -8.73
CA GLY A 377 -14.38 -10.47 -7.97
C GLY A 377 -13.70 -9.09 -7.94
N TRP A 378 -14.07 -8.16 -8.82
CA TRP A 378 -13.48 -6.82 -8.87
C TRP A 378 -14.30 -5.75 -8.10
N GLY A 379 -15.62 -5.94 -8.01
CA GLY A 379 -16.56 -4.95 -7.50
C GLY A 379 -17.82 -4.82 -8.36
N MET A 380 -18.48 -3.65 -8.33
CA MET A 380 -19.74 -3.39 -9.04
C MET A 380 -20.01 -1.89 -9.25
N ASP A 381 -21.04 -1.56 -10.02
CA ASP A 381 -21.68 -0.24 -10.02
C ASP A 381 -22.37 -0.01 -8.68
N ILE A 382 -22.07 1.11 -8.01
CA ILE A 382 -22.47 1.37 -6.62
C ILE A 382 -23.39 2.57 -6.46
N LEU A 383 -23.91 3.19 -7.53
CA LEU A 383 -24.71 4.40 -7.38
C LEU A 383 -25.96 4.44 -8.28
N HIS A 384 -27.13 4.56 -7.64
CA HIS A 384 -28.38 4.82 -8.35
C HIS A 384 -28.57 6.33 -8.49
N VAL A 385 -28.18 6.87 -9.63
CA VAL A 385 -28.27 8.32 -9.87
C VAL A 385 -29.70 8.83 -10.02
N GLY A 386 -30.66 7.96 -10.39
CA GLY A 386 -32.06 8.35 -10.61
C GLY A 386 -32.20 9.50 -11.62
N LYS A 387 -32.90 10.57 -11.22
CA LYS A 387 -33.09 11.80 -12.03
C LYS A 387 -32.11 12.94 -11.66
N THR A 388 -31.10 12.61 -10.86
CA THR A 388 -30.19 13.59 -10.24
C THR A 388 -28.90 13.72 -11.04
N ALA A 389 -27.99 14.56 -10.58
CA ALA A 389 -26.69 14.77 -11.23
C ALA A 389 -25.73 13.58 -11.01
N GLY A 390 -26.11 12.63 -10.14
CA GLY A 390 -25.23 11.58 -9.65
C GLY A 390 -24.18 12.16 -8.71
N CYS A 391 -22.90 11.84 -8.87
CA CYS A 391 -21.80 12.40 -8.07
C CYS A 391 -20.86 13.24 -8.95
N GLY A 392 -21.20 14.52 -9.12
CA GLY A 392 -20.42 15.50 -9.88
C GLY A 392 -21.12 16.12 -11.08
N GLY A 393 -22.32 15.66 -11.46
CA GLY A 393 -23.04 16.27 -12.58
C GLY A 393 -23.35 17.75 -12.35
N VAL A 394 -23.57 18.47 -13.45
CA VAL A 394 -23.51 19.94 -13.45
C VAL A 394 -24.86 20.56 -13.76
N THR A 395 -25.18 21.66 -13.07
CA THR A 395 -26.26 22.60 -13.39
C THR A 395 -25.66 23.95 -13.69
N LEU A 396 -25.97 24.53 -14.86
CA LEU A 396 -25.59 25.90 -15.19
C LEU A 396 -26.65 26.85 -14.65
N TYR A 397 -26.27 27.81 -13.82
CA TYR A 397 -27.15 28.90 -13.40
C TYR A 397 -26.86 30.14 -14.24
N VAL A 398 -27.88 30.66 -14.92
CA VAL A 398 -27.80 31.90 -15.70
C VAL A 398 -28.78 32.89 -15.13
N ASN A 399 -28.29 33.99 -14.56
CA ASN A 399 -29.11 35.00 -13.87
C ASN A 399 -30.06 34.35 -12.84
N ASP A 400 -29.50 33.47 -12.01
CA ASP A 400 -30.16 32.71 -10.95
C ASP A 400 -31.22 31.68 -11.43
N VAL A 401 -31.32 31.43 -12.74
CA VAL A 401 -32.17 30.37 -13.32
C VAL A 401 -31.34 29.10 -13.56
N ALA A 402 -31.80 27.97 -13.03
CA ALA A 402 -31.14 26.67 -13.16
C ALA A 402 -31.39 26.00 -14.53
N TYR A 403 -30.31 25.57 -15.18
CA TYR A 403 -30.31 24.78 -16.41
C TYR A 403 -29.46 23.52 -16.19
N PRO A 404 -30.08 22.38 -15.82
CA PRO A 404 -29.36 21.12 -15.68
C PRO A 404 -28.66 20.74 -16.98
N VAL A 405 -27.38 20.39 -16.90
CA VAL A 405 -26.61 19.88 -18.04
C VAL A 405 -26.91 18.39 -18.18
N ARG A 406 -28.18 18.07 -18.47
CA ARG A 406 -28.71 16.69 -18.57
C ARG A 406 -29.73 16.57 -19.70
N ASN A 407 -29.75 15.43 -20.41
CA ASN A 407 -30.74 15.14 -21.44
C ASN A 407 -31.09 13.64 -21.51
N GLU A 408 -31.94 13.20 -20.57
CA GLU A 408 -32.41 11.81 -20.47
C GLU A 408 -33.26 11.35 -21.67
N THR A 409 -33.85 12.30 -22.41
CA THR A 409 -34.73 11.97 -23.55
C THR A 409 -33.99 11.81 -24.87
N GLU A 410 -32.70 12.19 -24.90
CA GLU A 410 -31.87 12.32 -26.10
C GLU A 410 -32.47 13.23 -27.19
N LYS A 411 -33.50 14.01 -26.84
CA LYS A 411 -34.21 14.91 -27.74
C LYS A 411 -34.02 16.34 -27.27
N GLY A 412 -33.78 17.25 -28.22
CA GLY A 412 -33.58 18.66 -27.91
C GLY A 412 -32.25 18.93 -27.20
N ASN A 413 -32.23 19.99 -26.40
CA ASN A 413 -31.02 20.48 -25.74
C ASN A 413 -30.97 20.05 -24.26
N PRO A 414 -29.77 19.88 -23.67
CA PRO A 414 -28.48 19.96 -24.34
C PRO A 414 -28.18 18.75 -25.25
N ALA A 415 -27.49 19.02 -26.36
CA ALA A 415 -26.97 17.99 -27.25
C ALA A 415 -25.53 17.65 -26.85
N PHE A 416 -25.24 16.37 -26.64
CA PHE A 416 -23.94 15.91 -26.18
C PHE A 416 -23.07 15.34 -27.30
N THR A 417 -21.78 15.64 -27.25
CA THR A 417 -20.73 14.97 -28.04
C THR A 417 -19.57 14.58 -27.15
N TYR A 418 -18.91 13.47 -27.47
CA TYR A 418 -17.93 12.85 -26.60
C TYR A 418 -16.70 12.41 -27.39
N ARG A 419 -15.50 12.46 -26.79
CA ARG A 419 -14.28 11.87 -27.38
C ARG A 419 -13.24 11.50 -26.32
N LEU A 420 -12.37 10.56 -26.68
CA LEU A 420 -11.07 10.38 -26.01
C LEU A 420 -10.15 11.56 -26.37
N VAL A 421 -9.54 12.20 -25.38
CA VAL A 421 -8.53 13.25 -25.59
C VAL A 421 -7.12 12.65 -25.60
N ASN A 422 -6.81 11.84 -24.58
CA ASN A 422 -5.51 11.20 -24.44
C ASN A 422 -5.59 9.96 -23.54
N GLU A 423 -4.73 8.98 -23.81
CA GLU A 423 -4.53 7.79 -22.98
C GLU A 423 -3.04 7.42 -22.97
N THR A 424 -2.45 7.33 -21.77
CA THR A 424 -1.11 6.80 -21.51
C THR A 424 -1.21 5.60 -20.57
N SER A 425 -0.07 5.05 -20.11
CA SER A 425 -0.05 4.04 -19.05
C SER A 425 -0.64 4.53 -17.74
N ASP A 426 -0.53 5.84 -17.46
CA ASP A 426 -0.77 6.42 -16.14
C ASP A 426 -1.82 7.53 -16.11
N LYS A 427 -2.35 7.95 -17.26
CA LYS A 427 -3.39 8.98 -17.35
C LYS A 427 -4.34 8.74 -18.52
N VAL A 428 -5.63 8.85 -18.27
CA VAL A 428 -6.66 8.90 -19.30
C VAL A 428 -7.50 10.17 -19.14
N THR A 429 -7.84 10.81 -20.25
CA THR A 429 -8.68 12.02 -20.28
C THR A 429 -9.72 11.88 -21.39
N LEU A 430 -10.98 12.09 -21.03
CA LEU A 430 -12.09 12.19 -21.98
C LEU A 430 -12.52 13.66 -22.12
N GLU A 431 -13.35 13.95 -23.12
CA GLU A 431 -14.02 15.25 -23.26
C GLU A 431 -15.49 15.04 -23.62
N PHE A 432 -16.36 15.70 -22.85
CA PHE A 432 -17.80 15.71 -23.03
C PHE A 432 -18.24 17.16 -23.27
N ILE A 433 -18.90 17.42 -24.39
CA ILE A 433 -19.38 18.75 -24.76
C ILE A 433 -20.90 18.73 -24.79
N ALA A 434 -21.52 19.60 -23.99
CA ALA A 434 -22.96 19.83 -23.97
C ALA A 434 -23.28 21.18 -24.61
N LYS A 435 -23.93 21.17 -25.78
CA LYS A 435 -24.33 22.38 -26.50
C LYS A 435 -25.80 22.69 -26.28
N GLY A 436 -26.15 23.98 -26.27
CA GLY A 436 -27.55 24.40 -26.14
C GLY A 436 -28.03 24.50 -24.70
N VAL A 437 -27.13 24.57 -23.71
CA VAL A 437 -27.49 24.74 -22.29
C VAL A 437 -27.91 26.19 -22.06
N GLY A 438 -28.94 26.45 -21.27
CA GLY A 438 -29.34 27.82 -20.94
C GLY A 438 -30.49 28.38 -21.81
N PRO A 439 -30.68 29.71 -21.82
CA PRO A 439 -31.72 30.38 -22.60
C PRO A 439 -31.61 30.10 -24.12
N GLU A 440 -32.73 29.83 -24.78
CA GLU A 440 -32.76 29.48 -26.23
C GLU A 440 -32.17 30.57 -27.13
N ASN A 441 -32.31 31.84 -26.75
CA ASN A 441 -31.83 32.99 -27.51
C ASN A 441 -30.32 33.25 -27.34
N ALA A 442 -29.69 32.69 -26.30
CA ALA A 442 -28.27 32.87 -26.00
C ALA A 442 -27.72 31.62 -25.29
N PRO A 443 -27.64 30.47 -25.99
CA PRO A 443 -27.22 29.23 -25.38
C PRO A 443 -25.72 29.21 -25.07
N TYR A 444 -25.39 28.42 -24.07
CA TYR A 444 -24.03 28.10 -23.65
C TYR A 444 -23.59 26.73 -24.18
N THR A 445 -22.28 26.56 -24.22
CA THR A 445 -21.61 25.28 -24.37
C THR A 445 -20.85 24.97 -23.09
N VAL A 446 -21.10 23.79 -22.49
CA VAL A 446 -20.39 23.31 -21.31
C VAL A 446 -19.46 22.18 -21.75
N ILE A 447 -18.16 22.36 -21.57
CA ILE A 447 -17.11 21.40 -21.90
C ILE A 447 -16.58 20.81 -20.60
N MET A 448 -16.65 19.49 -20.45
CA MET A 448 -16.17 18.75 -19.28
C MET A 448 -15.06 17.79 -19.71
N ARG A 449 -13.93 17.81 -19.01
CA ARG A 449 -12.78 16.93 -19.26
C ARG A 449 -12.44 16.12 -18.02
N PRO A 450 -13.11 14.99 -17.78
CA PRO A 450 -12.72 14.09 -16.71
C PRO A 450 -11.36 13.46 -16.99
N SER A 451 -10.57 13.25 -15.94
CA SER A 451 -9.33 12.47 -16.00
C SER A 451 -9.20 11.52 -14.82
N ALA A 452 -8.65 10.33 -15.08
CA ALA A 452 -8.17 9.42 -14.06
C ALA A 452 -6.64 9.24 -14.19
N TYR A 453 -6.00 9.06 -13.04
CA TYR A 453 -4.56 8.88 -12.93
C TYR A 453 -4.25 7.58 -12.18
N ALA A 454 -3.18 6.91 -12.59
CA ALA A 454 -2.73 5.68 -11.94
C ALA A 454 -2.54 5.87 -10.43
N GLY A 455 -3.04 4.90 -9.65
CA GLY A 455 -2.99 4.88 -8.20
C GLY A 455 -3.94 5.85 -7.48
N GLN A 456 -4.72 6.67 -8.19
CA GLN A 456 -5.66 7.62 -7.58
C GLN A 456 -7.06 7.03 -7.46
N VAL A 457 -7.74 7.34 -6.35
CA VAL A 457 -9.13 6.92 -6.06
C VAL A 457 -10.19 7.95 -6.49
N HIS A 458 -9.76 9.07 -7.07
CA HIS A 458 -10.62 10.18 -7.47
C HIS A 458 -10.45 10.49 -8.97
N SER A 459 -11.36 11.28 -9.52
CA SER A 459 -11.24 11.86 -10.87
C SER A 459 -11.27 13.38 -10.80
N SER A 460 -10.38 14.04 -11.55
CA SER A 460 -10.45 15.50 -11.77
C SER A 460 -11.37 15.80 -12.93
N ILE A 461 -12.25 16.78 -12.79
CA ILE A 461 -13.14 17.27 -13.84
C ILE A 461 -12.80 18.73 -14.12
N GLU A 462 -12.09 18.98 -15.23
CA GLU A 462 -11.90 20.34 -15.74
C GLU A 462 -13.15 20.75 -16.52
N LEU A 463 -13.68 21.95 -16.25
CA LEU A 463 -14.91 22.46 -16.83
C LEU A 463 -14.69 23.85 -17.42
N VAL A 464 -15.15 24.04 -18.66
CA VAL A 464 -15.15 25.34 -19.35
C VAL A 464 -16.57 25.63 -19.84
N VAL A 465 -17.06 26.84 -19.56
CA VAL A 465 -18.33 27.34 -20.08
C VAL A 465 -18.05 28.41 -21.12
N GLU A 466 -18.65 28.29 -22.31
CA GLU A 466 -18.51 29.24 -23.42
C GLU A 466 -19.89 29.68 -23.94
N GLY A 467 -19.95 30.80 -24.65
CA GLY A 467 -21.20 31.35 -25.20
C GLY A 467 -21.97 32.22 -24.21
N GLY A 468 -23.29 32.30 -24.41
CA GLY A 468 -24.17 33.17 -23.62
C GLY A 468 -24.20 34.64 -24.03
N SER A 469 -24.94 35.46 -23.28
CA SER A 469 -24.98 36.91 -23.50
C SER A 469 -23.91 37.63 -22.66
N PRO A 470 -23.28 38.70 -23.19
CA PRO A 470 -22.39 39.54 -22.40
C PRO A 470 -23.11 40.12 -21.18
N GLY A 471 -22.53 39.94 -20.00
CA GLY A 471 -23.06 40.48 -18.74
C GLY A 471 -23.99 39.54 -17.96
N ASP A 472 -24.32 38.37 -18.50
CA ASP A 472 -25.01 37.33 -17.74
C ASP A 472 -24.18 36.90 -16.52
N LYS A 473 -24.84 36.75 -15.37
CA LYS A 473 -24.27 36.14 -14.18
C LYS A 473 -24.30 34.62 -14.36
N VAL A 474 -23.13 33.99 -14.40
CA VAL A 474 -22.98 32.55 -14.64
C VAL A 474 -22.39 31.87 -13.40
N GLU A 475 -23.09 30.86 -12.89
CA GLU A 475 -22.63 30.03 -11.77
C GLU A 475 -22.78 28.55 -12.14
N LEU A 476 -22.05 27.68 -11.45
CA LEU A 476 -22.09 26.23 -11.66
C LEU A 476 -22.50 25.53 -10.36
N GLY A 477 -23.61 24.81 -10.40
CA GLY A 477 -23.96 23.84 -9.36
C GLY A 477 -23.36 22.49 -9.68
N ILE A 478 -22.53 21.95 -8.78
CA ILE A 478 -22.01 20.59 -8.85
C ILE A 478 -22.82 19.73 -7.89
N GLY A 479 -23.56 18.76 -8.44
CA GLY A 479 -24.55 17.98 -7.70
C GLY A 479 -24.04 16.63 -7.18
N MET A 480 -24.58 16.23 -6.04
CA MET A 480 -24.41 14.93 -5.40
C MET A 480 -25.78 14.39 -5.03
N VAL A 481 -26.14 13.21 -5.54
CA VAL A 481 -27.39 12.53 -5.21
C VAL A 481 -27.52 12.33 -3.69
N ARG A 482 -28.74 12.47 -3.18
CA ARG A 482 -29.07 12.16 -1.79
C ARG A 482 -29.32 10.67 -1.64
N LEU A 483 -28.64 10.01 -0.71
CA LEU A 483 -28.90 8.60 -0.42
C LEU A 483 -30.14 8.44 0.48
N PRO A 484 -30.85 7.30 0.44
CA PRO A 484 -31.98 7.01 1.32
C PRO A 484 -31.64 7.18 2.81
N GLU A 485 -30.46 6.71 3.20
CA GLU A 485 -29.88 6.91 4.53
C GLU A 485 -28.50 7.53 4.35
N GLU A 486 -28.28 8.74 4.86
CA GLU A 486 -26.98 9.42 4.77
C GLU A 486 -26.68 10.28 5.99
N THR A 487 -25.39 10.42 6.26
CA THR A 487 -24.83 11.59 6.93
C THR A 487 -24.19 12.47 5.87
N PHE A 488 -24.66 13.71 5.77
CA PHE A 488 -24.14 14.70 4.83
C PHE A 488 -23.12 15.62 5.50
N TYR A 489 -22.08 15.98 4.76
CA TYR A 489 -20.98 16.83 5.18
C TYR A 489 -20.68 17.90 4.13
N SER A 490 -20.36 19.11 4.59
CA SER A 490 -19.95 20.22 3.73
C SER A 490 -19.02 21.16 4.48
N ASN A 491 -17.95 21.60 3.83
CA ASN A 491 -16.96 22.52 4.39
C ASN A 491 -16.47 23.49 3.32
N GLU A 492 -16.91 24.74 3.42
CA GLU A 492 -16.53 25.81 2.48
C GLU A 492 -15.04 26.21 2.57
N VAL A 493 -14.41 26.00 3.75
CA VAL A 493 -13.02 26.41 3.99
C VAL A 493 -12.06 25.45 3.32
N SER A 494 -12.27 24.14 3.50
CA SER A 494 -11.46 23.13 2.80
C SER A 494 -11.89 22.98 1.34
N GLY A 495 -13.13 23.33 1.00
CA GLY A 495 -13.70 23.16 -0.33
C GLY A 495 -14.20 21.74 -0.55
N THR A 496 -14.94 21.17 0.41
CA THR A 496 -15.43 19.79 0.36
C THR A 496 -16.95 19.70 0.55
N MET A 497 -17.55 18.73 -0.12
CA MET A 497 -18.91 18.28 0.08
C MET A 497 -18.92 16.77 -0.02
N GLY A 498 -19.53 16.07 0.92
CA GLY A 498 -19.51 14.61 0.95
C GLY A 498 -20.72 14.01 1.64
N SER A 499 -20.91 12.72 1.43
CA SER A 499 -21.92 11.93 2.15
C SER A 499 -21.36 10.55 2.45
N TRP A 500 -21.80 9.98 3.58
CA TRP A 500 -21.61 8.58 3.92
C TRP A 500 -22.97 7.97 4.21
N GLY A 501 -23.34 6.91 3.50
CA GLY A 501 -24.71 6.43 3.57
C GLY A 501 -24.95 5.04 3.00
N PHE A 502 -26.16 4.55 3.21
CA PHE A 502 -26.65 3.26 2.75
C PHE A 502 -27.69 3.47 1.67
N GLN A 503 -27.56 2.72 0.58
CA GLN A 503 -28.45 2.82 -0.58
C GLN A 503 -29.42 1.64 -0.66
N ASP A 504 -28.87 0.42 -0.74
CA ASP A 504 -29.63 -0.82 -0.67
C ASP A 504 -28.75 -1.97 -0.19
N THR A 505 -29.33 -3.16 0.01
CA THR A 505 -28.63 -4.33 0.53
C THR A 505 -27.61 -4.94 -0.42
N GLU A 506 -27.75 -4.73 -1.73
CA GLU A 506 -26.78 -5.23 -2.73
C GLU A 506 -25.51 -4.39 -2.69
N ILE A 507 -25.64 -3.07 -2.64
CA ILE A 507 -24.52 -2.12 -2.61
C ILE A 507 -23.94 -2.01 -1.20
N GLY A 508 -24.78 -1.81 -0.19
CA GLY A 508 -24.37 -1.51 1.19
C GLY A 508 -24.02 -0.04 1.41
N TRP A 509 -23.01 0.19 2.25
CA TRP A 509 -22.53 1.53 2.61
C TRP A 509 -21.54 2.07 1.58
N ILE A 510 -21.74 3.32 1.19
CA ILE A 510 -20.91 4.04 0.24
C ILE A 510 -20.57 5.45 0.76
N GLY A 511 -19.42 5.94 0.33
CA GLY A 511 -19.01 7.33 0.47
C GLY A 511 -19.05 8.03 -0.89
N MET A 512 -19.57 9.25 -0.94
CA MET A 512 -19.46 10.13 -2.09
C MET A 512 -18.77 11.42 -1.67
N GLY A 513 -17.96 11.99 -2.56
CA GLY A 513 -17.19 13.20 -2.27
C GLY A 513 -16.99 14.06 -3.50
N ILE A 514 -17.16 15.36 -3.31
CA ILE A 514 -16.80 16.43 -4.23
C ILE A 514 -15.81 17.35 -3.53
N THR A 515 -14.69 17.63 -4.19
CA THR A 515 -13.73 18.65 -3.77
C THR A 515 -13.70 19.75 -4.81
N PHE A 516 -13.88 21.00 -4.39
CA PHE A 516 -14.02 22.17 -5.27
C PHE A 516 -13.09 23.31 -4.82
N PRO A 517 -12.79 24.28 -5.71
CA PRO A 517 -11.93 25.40 -5.34
C PRO A 517 -12.65 26.32 -4.32
N PRO A 518 -12.16 26.45 -3.08
CA PRO A 518 -12.85 27.21 -2.04
C PRO A 518 -12.95 28.71 -2.37
N LYS A 519 -12.01 29.24 -3.17
CA LYS A 519 -12.03 30.64 -3.63
C LYS A 519 -13.19 30.98 -4.56
N GLU A 520 -13.77 29.98 -5.21
CA GLU A 520 -14.90 30.16 -6.13
C GLU A 520 -16.22 29.80 -5.47
N PHE A 521 -16.23 29.40 -4.18
CA PHE A 521 -17.45 29.05 -3.46
C PHE A 521 -18.45 30.20 -3.41
N ILE A 522 -19.72 29.89 -3.64
CA ILE A 522 -20.84 30.82 -3.48
C ILE A 522 -21.79 30.35 -2.38
N ARG A 523 -22.30 29.11 -2.49
CA ARG A 523 -23.25 28.54 -1.53
C ARG A 523 -23.37 27.02 -1.65
N PHE A 524 -23.97 26.40 -0.65
CA PHE A 524 -24.52 25.05 -0.75
C PHE A 524 -26.04 25.14 -0.91
N ASP A 525 -26.58 24.45 -1.91
CA ASP A 525 -28.02 24.29 -2.11
C ASP A 525 -28.41 22.86 -1.75
N ASN A 526 -29.46 22.71 -0.95
CA ASN A 526 -29.90 21.42 -0.44
C ASN A 526 -31.31 21.09 -0.94
N PHE A 527 -31.40 20.28 -1.99
CA PHE A 527 -32.66 19.87 -2.59
C PHE A 527 -33.16 18.55 -2.00
N LYS A 528 -34.39 18.19 -2.35
CA LYS A 528 -35.03 16.95 -1.88
C LYS A 528 -34.27 15.70 -2.35
N GLU A 529 -33.72 15.71 -3.56
CA GLU A 529 -33.12 14.53 -4.20
C GLU A 529 -31.60 14.64 -4.38
N GLU A 530 -31.02 15.82 -4.20
CA GLU A 530 -29.58 16.06 -4.37
C GLU A 530 -29.11 17.26 -3.53
N HIS A 531 -27.83 17.23 -3.16
CA HIS A 531 -27.08 18.37 -2.64
C HIS A 531 -26.30 19.01 -3.77
N GLN A 532 -26.10 20.32 -3.74
CA GLN A 532 -25.23 21.01 -4.69
C GLN A 532 -24.28 21.95 -3.95
N VAL A 533 -23.04 22.01 -4.42
CA VAL A 533 -22.19 23.19 -4.20
C VAL A 533 -22.28 24.08 -5.43
N VAL A 534 -22.58 25.36 -5.20
CA VAL A 534 -22.58 26.37 -6.25
C VAL A 534 -21.31 27.18 -6.18
N ILE A 535 -20.61 27.24 -7.30
CA ILE A 535 -19.35 27.96 -7.46
C ILE A 535 -19.45 28.98 -8.59
N ASN A 536 -18.62 30.01 -8.50
CA ASN A 536 -18.49 31.04 -9.51
C ASN A 536 -17.82 30.46 -10.76
N CYS A 537 -18.29 30.90 -11.93
CA CYS A 537 -17.75 30.48 -13.21
C CYS A 537 -17.58 31.69 -14.13
N LYS A 538 -16.38 31.82 -14.70
CA LYS A 538 -16.09 32.85 -15.70
C LYS A 538 -16.04 32.22 -17.07
N SER A 539 -16.78 32.78 -18.02
CA SER A 539 -16.83 32.30 -19.40
C SER A 539 -15.41 32.19 -20.00
N GLY A 540 -15.11 31.04 -20.60
CA GLY A 540 -13.83 30.69 -21.19
C GLY A 540 -12.69 30.38 -20.21
N ILE A 541 -12.89 30.51 -18.89
CA ILE A 541 -11.86 30.22 -17.88
C ILE A 541 -12.11 28.82 -17.30
N PRO A 542 -11.14 27.89 -17.41
CA PRO A 542 -11.29 26.56 -16.82
C PRO A 542 -11.38 26.59 -15.30
N ILE A 543 -12.28 25.77 -14.76
CA ILE A 543 -12.37 25.46 -13.33
C ILE A 543 -12.27 23.96 -13.14
N THR A 544 -11.57 23.50 -12.10
CA THR A 544 -11.42 22.06 -11.82
C THR A 544 -12.01 21.73 -10.46
N TYR A 545 -12.86 20.70 -10.43
CA TYR A 545 -13.29 20.04 -9.21
C TYR A 545 -12.93 18.55 -9.30
N HIS A 546 -13.07 17.83 -8.20
CA HIS A 546 -12.77 16.41 -8.13
C HIS A 546 -13.97 15.65 -7.59
N ILE A 547 -14.15 14.42 -8.08
CA ILE A 547 -15.14 13.46 -7.60
C ILE A 547 -14.45 12.22 -7.04
N GLN A 548 -15.00 11.66 -5.98
CA GLN A 548 -14.47 10.46 -5.33
C GLN A 548 -15.61 9.59 -4.81
N GLY A 549 -15.46 8.28 -4.97
CA GLY A 549 -16.33 7.27 -4.38
C GLY A 549 -15.56 6.39 -3.39
N ASP A 550 -16.28 5.87 -2.41
CA ASP A 550 -15.81 4.78 -1.56
C ASP A 550 -16.94 3.78 -1.32
N TRP A 551 -16.56 2.54 -1.01
CA TRP A 551 -17.49 1.44 -0.86
C TRP A 551 -17.02 0.50 0.23
N LEU A 552 -17.84 0.30 1.26
CA LEU A 552 -17.45 -0.44 2.46
C LEU A 552 -17.01 -1.87 2.15
N ARG A 553 -17.69 -2.57 1.24
CA ARG A 553 -17.30 -3.94 0.84
C ARG A 553 -16.00 -3.96 0.04
N GLY A 554 -15.59 -2.85 -0.54
CA GLY A 554 -14.31 -2.69 -1.23
C GLY A 554 -13.10 -2.59 -0.30
N ARG A 555 -13.29 -2.36 1.01
CA ARG A 555 -12.19 -2.13 1.97
C ARG A 555 -11.56 -3.42 2.49
N GLN A 556 -10.23 -3.44 2.60
CA GLN A 556 -9.48 -4.55 3.20
C GLN A 556 -9.43 -4.40 4.73
N PHE A 557 -8.88 -3.29 5.26
CA PHE A 557 -8.95 -2.84 6.66
C PHE A 557 -8.61 -1.33 6.75
N PRO A 558 -9.15 -0.57 7.73
CA PRO A 558 -10.23 -0.97 8.64
C PRO A 558 -11.53 -1.17 7.86
N CYS A 559 -12.21 -2.29 8.12
CA CYS A 559 -13.46 -2.67 7.48
C CYS A 559 -14.71 -2.07 8.18
N PHE A 560 -14.50 -1.07 9.03
CA PHE A 560 -15.55 -0.38 9.77
C PHE A 560 -15.23 1.12 9.95
N PRO A 561 -15.06 1.89 8.86
CA PRO A 561 -14.94 3.34 8.95
C PRO A 561 -16.23 3.95 9.50
N SER A 562 -16.07 5.00 10.29
CA SER A 562 -17.13 5.94 10.58
C SER A 562 -17.33 6.91 9.42
N GLU A 563 -18.46 7.61 9.42
CA GLU A 563 -18.71 8.75 8.56
C GLU A 563 -17.61 9.84 8.69
N GLN A 564 -17.07 10.02 9.90
CA GLN A 564 -16.01 11.00 10.14
C GLN A 564 -14.70 10.60 9.46
N ASP A 565 -14.35 9.31 9.45
CA ASP A 565 -13.16 8.82 8.73
C ASP A 565 -13.23 9.13 7.23
N TRP A 566 -14.44 9.09 6.65
CA TRP A 566 -14.66 9.47 5.26
C TRP A 566 -14.51 10.99 5.06
N PHE A 567 -15.10 11.81 5.93
CA PHE A 567 -15.00 13.27 5.82
C PHE A 567 -13.57 13.77 6.01
N ASP A 568 -12.84 13.19 6.96
CA ASP A 568 -11.42 13.46 7.19
C ASP A 568 -10.57 13.10 5.96
N THR A 569 -10.92 12.00 5.27
CA THR A 569 -10.28 11.61 4.01
C THR A 569 -10.47 12.68 2.94
N LEU A 570 -11.70 13.21 2.79
CA LEU A 570 -12.00 14.26 1.82
C LEU A 570 -11.27 15.57 2.14
N ASP A 571 -11.24 15.98 3.41
CA ASP A 571 -10.54 17.21 3.81
C ASP A 571 -9.02 17.10 3.68
N ALA A 572 -8.44 15.95 4.03
CA ALA A 572 -7.02 15.69 3.83
C ALA A 572 -6.65 15.74 2.34
N PHE A 573 -7.51 15.22 1.48
CA PHE A 573 -7.35 15.28 0.03
C PHE A 573 -7.47 16.71 -0.50
N ALA A 574 -8.49 17.46 -0.07
CA ALA A 574 -8.70 18.85 -0.47
C ALA A 574 -7.51 19.75 -0.07
N LYS A 575 -7.00 19.57 1.15
CA LYS A 575 -5.78 20.25 1.60
C LYS A 575 -4.60 19.97 0.68
N LYS A 576 -4.37 18.70 0.33
CA LYS A 576 -3.27 18.30 -0.57
C LYS A 576 -3.35 18.97 -1.93
N ILE A 577 -4.54 19.07 -2.53
CA ILE A 577 -4.70 19.71 -3.84
C ILE A 577 -4.56 21.23 -3.73
N ASN A 578 -5.19 21.85 -2.73
CA ASN A 578 -5.15 23.30 -2.55
C ASN A 578 -3.76 23.82 -2.17
N ASP A 579 -2.90 23.01 -1.55
CA ASP A 579 -1.50 23.35 -1.27
C ASP A 579 -0.60 23.23 -2.52
N THR A 580 -1.08 22.60 -3.60
CA THR A 580 -0.33 22.36 -4.85
C THR A 580 -0.71 23.34 -5.98
N LEU A 581 -1.76 24.16 -5.77
CA LEU A 581 -2.27 25.20 -6.70
C LEU A 581 -1.93 26.60 -6.18
#